data_AF-A0A2V8Z4Q3-F1
#
_entry.id   AF-A0A2V8Z4Q3-F1
#
_cell.length_a   1.000
_cell.length_b   1.000
_cell.length_c   1.000
_cell.angle_alpha   90.00
_cell.angle_beta   90.00
_cell.angle_gamma   90.00
#
_symmetry.space_group_name_H-M   'P 1'
#
loop_
_entity.id
_entity.type
_entity.pdbx_description
1 polymer ?
#
loop_
_entity_poly.entity_id
_entity_poly.type
_entity_poly.pdbx_seq_one_letter_code
_entity_poly.pdbx_strand_id
1 'polypeptide(L)'
;MTRATRVRGEKPLFWVGSSKHDLLAFPEAVKDEIGTALSIAQFGGKHPKAKPWKGQGSGVFEMVEDHRGDTYRAIYTVRFEGVVYVLHAFQKKSPSGIRTPRKDVELIGRRLNEARMNFEERYGKGKT
;
A
#
# COMPACT_ATOMS: atom_id res chain seq x y z
N MET A 1 12.72 -2.07 6.72
CA MET A 1 12.67 -2.43 8.16
C MET A 1 11.22 -2.52 8.62
N THR A 2 10.77 -3.75 8.92
CA THR A 2 9.50 -4.08 9.57
C THR A 2 9.62 -3.78 11.07
N ARG A 3 8.55 -3.30 11.73
CA ARG A 3 8.55 -2.98 13.17
C ARG A 3 8.92 -4.24 13.98
N ALA A 4 9.86 -4.12 14.92
CA ALA A 4 10.48 -5.25 15.63
C ALA A 4 9.50 -6.00 16.55
N THR A 5 8.47 -5.31 17.06
CA THR A 5 7.45 -5.90 17.94
C THR A 5 6.08 -5.72 17.28
N ARG A 6 5.40 -6.84 17.05
CA ARG A 6 4.02 -6.88 16.53
C ARG A 6 3.06 -7.20 17.66
N VAL A 7 1.86 -6.61 17.62
CA VAL A 7 0.79 -6.98 18.56
C VAL A 7 0.17 -8.31 18.11
N ARG A 8 -0.38 -9.09 19.05
CA ARG A 8 -1.04 -10.37 18.72
C ARG A 8 -2.15 -10.14 17.68
N GLY A 9 -2.14 -10.94 16.61
CA GLY A 9 -3.11 -10.84 15.51
C GLY A 9 -2.76 -9.82 14.42
N GLU A 10 -1.71 -9.00 14.60
CA GLU A 10 -1.24 -8.06 13.60
C GLU A 10 -0.51 -8.79 12.46
N LYS A 11 -1.05 -8.74 11.25
CA LYS A 11 -0.37 -9.24 10.05
C LYS A 11 0.88 -8.40 9.78
N PRO A 12 2.02 -9.00 9.39
CA PRO A 12 3.19 -8.25 8.95
C PRO A 12 2.85 -7.31 7.79
N LEU A 13 3.49 -6.14 7.79
CA LEU A 13 3.45 -5.18 6.71
C LEU A 13 4.85 -5.02 6.11
N PHE A 14 4.95 -5.18 4.79
CA PHE A 14 6.18 -4.98 4.04
C PHE A 14 6.06 -3.81 3.08
N TRP A 15 7.18 -3.11 2.90
CA TRP A 15 7.30 -1.96 2.01
C TRP A 15 8.06 -2.40 0.75
N VAL A 16 7.49 -2.13 -0.42
CA VAL A 16 8.11 -2.45 -1.70
C VAL A 16 8.80 -1.22 -2.28
N GLY A 17 10.04 -1.37 -2.73
CA GLY A 17 10.85 -0.28 -3.27
C GLY A 17 10.91 0.94 -2.35
N SER A 18 10.69 2.13 -2.91
CA SER A 18 10.75 3.41 -2.19
C SER A 18 9.50 3.74 -1.37
N SER A 19 8.44 2.92 -1.41
CA SER A 19 7.12 3.27 -0.86
C SER A 19 7.13 3.79 0.58
N LYS A 20 8.00 3.25 1.46
CA LYS A 20 8.15 3.75 2.83
C LYS A 20 8.71 5.17 2.87
N HIS A 21 9.79 5.38 2.12
CA HIS A 21 10.45 6.68 2.06
C HIS A 21 9.50 7.74 1.50
N ASP A 22 8.79 7.40 0.42
CA ASP A 22 7.84 8.30 -0.23
C ASP A 22 6.67 8.68 0.70
N LEU A 23 6.13 7.71 1.45
CA LEU A 23 5.07 7.97 2.45
C LEU A 23 5.59 8.85 3.59
N LEU A 24 6.81 8.61 4.07
CA LEU A 24 7.38 9.39 5.17
C LEU A 24 7.66 10.86 4.80
N ALA A 25 7.73 11.17 3.50
CA ALA A 25 7.84 12.54 3.00
C ALA A 25 6.49 13.29 2.96
N PHE A 26 5.37 12.63 3.26
CA PHE A 26 4.06 13.28 3.28
C PHE A 26 3.85 14.17 4.52
N PRO A 27 2.91 15.14 4.46
CA PRO A 27 2.47 15.88 5.64
C PRO A 27 1.98 14.94 6.75
N GLU A 28 2.14 15.35 8.02
CA GLU A 28 1.80 14.51 9.18
C GLU A 28 0.37 13.99 9.16
N ALA A 29 -0.60 14.88 8.94
CA ALA A 29 -2.02 14.50 8.87
C ALA A 29 -2.31 13.43 7.79
N VAL A 30 -1.58 13.46 6.67
CA VAL A 30 -1.71 12.46 5.60
C VAL A 30 -1.10 11.12 6.03
N LYS A 31 0.05 11.15 6.72
CA LYS A 31 0.70 9.96 7.27
C LYS A 31 -0.19 9.28 8.31
N ASP A 32 -0.84 10.06 9.18
CA ASP A 32 -1.73 9.54 10.22
C ASP A 32 -2.94 8.80 9.63
N GLU A 33 -3.61 9.40 8.65
CA GLU A 33 -4.77 8.79 8.01
C GLU A 33 -4.39 7.51 7.24
N ILE A 34 -3.33 7.57 6.44
CA ILE A 34 -2.86 6.40 5.68
C ILE A 34 -2.34 5.32 6.63
N GLY A 35 -1.61 5.71 7.69
CA GLY A 35 -1.12 4.80 8.72
C GLY A 35 -2.26 4.07 9.44
N THR A 36 -3.34 4.78 9.76
CA THR A 36 -4.56 4.20 10.33
C THR A 36 -5.17 3.18 9.38
N ALA A 37 -5.27 3.50 8.09
CA ALA A 37 -5.80 2.56 7.10
C ALA A 37 -4.94 1.29 6.95
N LEU A 38 -3.61 1.43 6.98
CA LEU A 38 -2.67 0.31 6.93
C LEU A 38 -2.77 -0.55 8.19
N SER A 39 -2.90 0.05 9.38
CA SER A 39 -3.13 -0.65 10.64
C SER A 39 -4.42 -1.49 10.57
N ILE A 40 -5.53 -0.90 10.13
CA ILE A 40 -6.80 -1.63 9.95
C ILE A 40 -6.62 -2.81 8.98
N ALA A 41 -5.90 -2.63 7.87
CA ALA A 41 -5.62 -3.71 6.93
C ALA A 41 -4.78 -4.83 7.54
N GLN A 42 -3.81 -4.52 8.41
CA GLN A 42 -3.02 -5.53 9.13
C GLN A 42 -3.87 -6.40 10.06
N PHE A 43 -5.01 -5.89 10.56
CA PHE A 43 -5.99 -6.68 11.33
C PHE A 43 -7.11 -7.29 10.48
N GLY A 44 -6.98 -7.24 9.14
CA GLY A 44 -7.95 -7.82 8.21
C GLY A 44 -9.21 -6.97 7.97
N GLY A 45 -9.26 -5.76 8.52
CA GLY A 45 -10.30 -4.79 8.22
C GLY A 45 -10.04 -4.05 6.91
N LYS A 46 -10.98 -3.17 6.56
CA LYS A 46 -10.86 -2.25 5.44
C LYS A 46 -11.26 -0.85 5.89
N HIS A 47 -10.34 0.11 5.76
CA HIS A 47 -10.64 1.50 6.06
C HIS A 47 -11.78 2.03 5.16
N PRO A 48 -12.74 2.82 5.66
CA PRO A 48 -13.87 3.32 4.85
C PRO A 48 -13.46 4.10 3.59
N LYS A 49 -12.36 4.87 3.68
CA LYS A 49 -11.80 5.61 2.54
C LYS A 49 -10.98 4.74 1.57
N ALA A 50 -10.66 3.49 1.92
CA ALA A 50 -9.90 2.62 1.04
C ALA A 50 -10.75 2.13 -0.13
N LYS A 51 -10.32 2.43 -1.35
CA LYS A 51 -11.03 2.09 -2.58
C LYS A 51 -10.32 0.95 -3.30
N PRO A 52 -11.03 -0.01 -3.91
CA PRO A 52 -10.39 -0.99 -4.78
C PRO A 52 -9.64 -0.29 -5.92
N TRP A 53 -8.38 -0.66 -6.12
CA TRP A 53 -7.57 -0.14 -7.22
C TRP A 53 -7.98 -0.83 -8.53
N LYS A 54 -8.21 -0.02 -9.58
CA LYS A 54 -8.61 -0.53 -10.89
C LYS A 54 -7.38 -0.87 -11.74
N GLY A 55 -7.36 -2.08 -12.32
CA GLY A 55 -6.40 -2.50 -13.35
C GLY A 55 -5.45 -3.63 -12.98
N GLN A 56 -5.33 -3.98 -11.69
CA GLN A 56 -4.32 -4.94 -11.21
C GLN A 56 -4.97 -6.20 -10.63
N GLY A 57 -6.29 -6.34 -10.74
CA GLY A 57 -7.08 -7.41 -10.13
C GLY A 57 -7.50 -7.13 -8.68
N SER A 58 -8.19 -8.08 -8.06
CA SER A 58 -8.74 -7.95 -6.71
C SER A 58 -7.66 -7.90 -5.61
N GLY A 59 -8.02 -7.37 -4.44
CA GLY A 59 -7.12 -7.33 -3.28
C GLY A 59 -6.05 -6.24 -3.32
N VAL A 60 -6.08 -5.34 -4.30
CA VAL A 60 -5.27 -4.11 -4.33
C VAL A 60 -6.17 -2.92 -4.02
N PHE A 61 -5.73 -2.04 -3.13
CA PHE A 61 -6.50 -0.91 -2.62
C PHE A 61 -5.68 0.38 -2.71
N GLU A 62 -6.38 1.49 -2.93
CA GLU A 62 -5.84 2.84 -2.83
C GLU A 62 -6.48 3.57 -1.64
N MET A 63 -5.64 4.24 -0.87
CA MET A 63 -6.02 5.34 0.01
C MET A 63 -5.76 6.65 -0.71
N VAL A 64 -6.69 7.59 -0.59
CA VAL A 64 -6.59 8.94 -1.14
C VAL A 64 -6.86 9.90 0.00
N GLU A 65 -5.94 10.83 0.22
CA GLU A 65 -6.08 11.86 1.25
C GLU A 65 -5.65 13.22 0.68
N ASP A 66 -6.48 14.23 0.86
CA ASP A 66 -6.22 15.58 0.38
C ASP A 66 -5.67 16.44 1.54
N HIS A 67 -4.64 17.23 1.26
CA HIS A 67 -4.05 18.14 2.24
C HIS A 67 -3.58 19.42 1.57
N ARG A 68 -4.13 20.56 2.01
CA ARG A 68 -3.75 21.91 1.52
C ARG A 68 -3.76 22.08 -0.01
N GLY A 69 -4.71 21.46 -0.70
CA GLY A 69 -4.85 21.53 -2.15
C GLY A 69 -4.08 20.46 -2.92
N ASP A 70 -3.28 19.65 -2.24
CA ASP A 70 -2.59 18.50 -2.81
C ASP A 70 -3.32 17.19 -2.50
N THR A 71 -3.28 16.25 -3.44
CA THR A 71 -3.84 14.90 -3.25
C THR A 71 -2.72 13.88 -3.10
N TYR A 72 -2.73 13.13 -2.01
CA TYR A 72 -1.78 12.07 -1.72
C TYR A 72 -2.44 10.70 -1.85
N ARG A 73 -1.69 9.74 -2.36
CA ARG A 73 -2.16 8.36 -2.51
C ARG A 73 -1.17 7.36 -1.96
N ALA A 74 -1.70 6.31 -1.34
CA ALA A 74 -0.95 5.11 -1.00
C ALA A 74 -1.68 3.87 -1.52
N ILE A 75 -0.93 3.00 -2.18
CA ILE A 75 -1.42 1.77 -2.79
C ILE A 75 -0.88 0.60 -1.99
N TYR A 76 -1.75 -0.30 -1.57
CA TYR A 76 -1.40 -1.49 -0.83
C TYR A 76 -2.17 -2.70 -1.32
N THR A 77 -1.66 -3.90 -1.04
CA THR A 77 -2.30 -5.16 -1.39
C THR A 77 -2.41 -6.07 -0.17
N VAL A 78 -3.56 -6.75 -0.09
CA VAL A 78 -3.89 -7.80 0.88
C VAL A 78 -4.13 -9.14 0.17
N ARG A 79 -3.76 -9.23 -1.12
CA ARG A 79 -3.95 -10.44 -1.95
C ARG A 79 -3.21 -11.66 -1.40
N PHE A 80 -2.11 -11.44 -0.70
CA PHE A 80 -1.28 -12.49 -0.15
C PHE A 80 -1.72 -12.76 1.28
N GLU A 81 -2.12 -14.01 1.55
CA GLU A 81 -2.72 -14.36 2.84
C GLU A 81 -1.75 -14.09 4.00
N GLY A 82 -2.29 -13.52 5.07
CA GLY A 82 -1.53 -13.27 6.30
C GLY A 82 -0.52 -12.12 6.20
N VAL A 83 -0.49 -11.32 5.13
CA VAL A 83 0.50 -10.23 4.98
C VAL A 83 -0.05 -9.04 4.18
N VAL A 84 0.39 -7.84 4.52
CA VAL A 84 0.10 -6.61 3.77
C VAL A 84 1.36 -6.11 3.08
N TYR A 85 1.25 -5.71 1.82
CA TYR A 85 2.35 -5.03 1.11
C TYR A 85 1.93 -3.63 0.70
N VAL A 86 2.74 -2.63 1.03
CA VAL A 86 2.60 -1.27 0.50
C VAL A 86 3.43 -1.17 -0.78
N LEU A 87 2.74 -0.91 -1.89
CA LEU A 87 3.31 -0.93 -3.23
C LEU A 87 3.82 0.44 -3.63
N HIS A 88 3.09 1.51 -3.34
CA HIS A 88 3.46 2.84 -3.80
C HIS A 88 2.86 3.92 -2.90
N ALA A 89 3.55 5.04 -2.76
CA ALA A 89 3.01 6.25 -2.15
C ALA A 89 3.47 7.43 -2.98
N PHE A 90 2.56 8.30 -3.40
CA PHE A 90 2.89 9.48 -4.20
C PHE A 90 1.91 10.63 -4.00
N GLN A 91 2.42 11.85 -4.17
CA GLN A 91 1.58 13.05 -4.35
C GLN A 91 1.20 13.16 -5.82
N LYS A 92 -0.08 13.34 -6.09
CA LYS A 92 -0.59 13.62 -7.42
C LYS A 92 -0.27 15.07 -7.80
N LYS A 93 0.61 15.27 -8.78
CA LYS A 93 1.11 16.59 -9.18
C LYS A 93 0.13 17.46 -9.99
N SER A 94 -1.04 16.95 -10.39
CA SER A 94 -2.02 17.71 -11.17
C SER A 94 -3.42 17.60 -10.54
N PRO A 95 -4.07 18.74 -10.22
CA PRO A 95 -5.44 18.74 -9.70
C PRO A 95 -6.45 18.19 -10.72
N SER A 96 -6.25 18.44 -12.02
CA SER A 96 -7.27 18.27 -13.06
C SER A 96 -7.37 16.86 -13.68
N GLY A 97 -6.38 15.99 -13.50
CA GLY A 97 -6.43 14.63 -14.08
C GLY A 97 -7.13 13.63 -13.15
N ILE A 98 -8.28 13.05 -13.50
CA ILE A 98 -8.89 11.97 -12.69
C ILE A 98 -7.99 10.71 -12.68
N ARG A 99 -7.28 10.48 -13.79
CA ARG A 99 -6.46 9.28 -14.01
C ARG A 99 -5.09 9.41 -13.36
N THR A 100 -4.69 8.35 -12.67
CA THR A 100 -3.31 8.18 -12.22
C THR A 100 -2.36 8.11 -13.42
N PRO A 101 -1.21 8.79 -13.41
CA PRO A 101 -0.26 8.75 -14.53
C PRO A 101 0.16 7.32 -14.88
N ARG A 102 0.32 7.04 -16.19
CA ARG A 102 0.68 5.70 -16.69
C ARG A 102 1.92 5.13 -16.01
N LYS A 103 2.93 5.97 -15.75
CA LYS A 103 4.16 5.58 -15.03
C LYS A 103 3.89 5.00 -13.63
N ASP A 104 2.92 5.56 -12.91
CA ASP A 104 2.58 5.11 -11.55
C ASP A 104 1.79 3.79 -11.64
N VAL A 105 0.90 3.64 -12.62
CA VAL A 105 0.19 2.39 -12.90
C VAL A 105 1.17 1.25 -13.21
N GLU A 106 2.15 1.50 -14.08
CA GLU A 106 3.20 0.53 -14.44
C GLU A 106 4.09 0.19 -13.25
N LEU A 107 4.46 1.19 -12.43
CA LEU A 107 5.23 0.97 -11.22
C LEU A 107 4.49 0.10 -10.20
N ILE A 108 3.20 0.36 -9.99
CA ILE A 108 2.34 -0.47 -9.11
C ILE A 108 2.31 -1.92 -9.61
N GLY A 109 2.18 -2.12 -10.93
CA GLY A 109 2.21 -3.46 -11.52
C GLY A 109 3.53 -4.20 -11.26
N ARG A 110 4.66 -3.54 -11.49
CA ARG A 110 5.99 -4.12 -11.21
C ARG A 110 6.17 -4.46 -9.74
N ARG A 111 5.83 -3.54 -8.84
CA ARG A 111 5.96 -3.74 -7.39
C ARG A 111 4.99 -4.78 -6.84
N LEU A 112 3.82 -4.98 -7.47
CA LEU A 112 2.94 -6.09 -7.13
C LEU A 112 3.58 -7.44 -7.48
N ASN A 113 4.32 -7.53 -8.58
CA ASN A 113 5.07 -8.73 -8.92
C ASN A 113 6.25 -8.96 -7.94
N GLU A 114 6.96 -7.91 -7.53
CA GLU A 114 7.98 -8.00 -6.49
C GLU A 114 7.41 -8.49 -5.15
N ALA A 115 6.23 -7.98 -4.76
CA ALA A 115 5.52 -8.44 -3.57
C ALA A 115 5.16 -9.93 -3.66
N ARG A 116 4.71 -10.39 -4.83
CA ARG A 116 4.42 -11.81 -5.09
C ARG A 116 5.67 -12.68 -4.91
N MET A 117 6.78 -12.29 -5.54
CA MET A 117 8.04 -13.03 -5.42
C MET A 117 8.53 -13.07 -3.96
N ASN A 118 8.43 -11.94 -3.25
CA ASN A 118 8.80 -11.90 -1.83
C ASN A 118 7.89 -12.80 -0.97
N PHE A 119 6.60 -12.87 -1.27
CA PHE A 119 5.68 -13.76 -0.59
C PHE A 119 6.02 -15.23 -0.83
N GLU A 120 6.24 -15.60 -2.10
CA GLU A 120 6.63 -16.97 -2.50
C GLU A 120 7.94 -17.40 -1.83
N GLU A 121 8.94 -16.52 -1.78
CA GLU A 121 10.21 -16.80 -1.11
C GLU A 121 10.05 -17.06 0.40
N ARG A 122 9.20 -16.27 1.07
CA ARG A 122 9.01 -16.32 2.52
C ARG A 122 8.07 -17.44 2.98
N TYR A 123 7.02 -17.70 2.21
CA TYR A 123 5.89 -18.54 2.63
C TYR A 123 5.64 -19.72 1.69
N GLY A 124 6.34 -19.81 0.54
CA GLY A 124 6.18 -20.88 -0.43
C GLY A 124 6.84 -22.20 -0.05
N LYS A 125 7.79 -22.22 0.90
CA LYS A 125 8.55 -23.42 1.30
C LYS A 125 7.80 -24.40 2.23
N GLY A 126 6.47 -24.50 2.09
CA GLY A 126 5.63 -25.42 2.87
C GLY A 126 4.59 -26.17 2.03
N LYS A 127 4.69 -26.11 0.70
CA LYS A 127 3.90 -26.94 -0.22
C LYS A 127 4.84 -27.90 -0.93
N THR A 128 5.21 -28.97 -0.27
CA THR A 128 5.76 -30.19 -0.89
C THR A 128 5.12 -31.37 -0.19
#